data_AF-A0A2W6Z7S0-F1
#
_entry.id   AF-A0A2W6Z7S0-F1
#
_cell.length_a   1.000
_cell.length_b   1.000
_cell.length_c   1.000
_cell.angle_alpha   90.00
_cell.angle_beta   90.00
_cell.angle_gamma   90.00
#
_symmetry.space_group_name_H-M   'P 1'
#
loop_
_entity.id
_entity.type
_entity.pdbx_description
1 polymer ?
#
loop_
_entity_poly.entity_id
_entity_poly.type
_entity_poly.pdbx_seq_one_letter_code
_entity_poly.pdbx_strand_id
1 'polypeptide(L)'
;MLNQPPQIGHGHTASAKPVGPQLAGRYRELRAARWLVRRLLATSNFSDQGQPVAPPARPPLALETPPPTLPPRRDPRVGVSQGQGDGLAVATTDARIDPYQNRLALPGDLATLVFERVFRKLQGLLDNTSDVPLESDILRDDKKRELLYLVLRKVEDALAHLCEAQVLPGQLTEKSPLVLQDLWLATVTDFFGRYYTLQIDTLEQPVVPTLLSEAPVVQAAILDRLPLVPMLLGHLLFNESVVVDGSLYEAAAPQAMARSQELLEHLLIQLANAVVQPLLNHFADVELMKKNLYHRRMMTSRDIERFRNDLSWRYRWDGLVNEPRAIFESQHRLFGFTERGIQHQTIYAPRREELEQLSGLQRAVTLAVEARDAIAPRFRSAISLVGSGIVYVLTDVIGRGIGLIGRGILRGVGGAWRDPRYRRDAQDSNLRD
;
A
#
# COMPACT_ATOMS: atom_id res chain seq x y z
N MET A 1 67.48 -10.39 42.03
CA MET A 1 67.58 -11.71 42.68
C MET A 1 66.16 -12.25 42.78
N LEU A 2 65.75 -13.12 41.83
CA LEU A 2 65.64 -14.60 41.99
C LEU A 2 64.59 -14.97 43.05
N ASN A 3 63.57 -15.81 42.84
CA ASN A 3 63.24 -16.74 41.76
C ASN A 3 61.81 -17.32 41.93
N GLN A 4 61.10 -17.50 40.81
CA GLN A 4 60.14 -18.57 40.44
C GLN A 4 58.71 -18.76 41.06
N PRO A 5 57.76 -19.34 40.25
CA PRO A 5 56.30 -19.26 40.41
C PRO A 5 55.66 -20.57 40.91
N PRO A 6 54.34 -20.63 41.20
CA PRO A 6 53.67 -21.88 41.53
C PRO A 6 53.07 -22.59 40.31
N GLN A 7 52.96 -23.91 40.48
CA GLN A 7 52.76 -24.94 39.48
C GLN A 7 51.30 -25.19 39.07
N ILE A 8 51.23 -25.86 37.92
CA ILE A 8 50.09 -26.43 37.21
C ILE A 8 49.43 -27.56 38.03
N GLY A 9 48.11 -27.48 38.19
CA GLY A 9 47.27 -28.58 38.69
C GLY A 9 46.54 -29.29 37.54
N HIS A 10 46.76 -30.60 37.43
CA HIS A 10 46.06 -31.51 36.51
C HIS A 10 44.66 -31.89 37.03
N GLY A 11 43.70 -31.98 36.10
CA GLY A 11 42.72 -33.08 36.08
C GLY A 11 41.24 -32.72 36.29
N HIS A 12 40.48 -32.63 35.19
CA HIS A 12 39.30 -33.47 34.94
C HIS A 12 38.72 -33.21 33.55
N THR A 13 38.98 -34.14 32.62
CA THR A 13 38.37 -34.20 31.29
C THR A 13 36.97 -34.83 31.40
N ALA A 14 35.93 -34.00 31.35
CA ALA A 14 34.56 -34.47 31.17
C ALA A 14 34.35 -34.83 29.69
N SER A 15 34.18 -36.13 29.43
CA SER A 15 33.81 -36.71 28.14
C SER A 15 32.40 -36.27 27.74
N ALA A 16 32.28 -35.42 26.73
CA ALA A 16 31.01 -35.07 26.11
C ALA A 16 30.65 -36.12 25.04
N LYS A 17 29.58 -36.87 25.28
CA LYS A 17 28.94 -37.77 24.31
C LYS A 17 28.58 -36.99 23.02
N PRO A 18 28.79 -37.56 21.82
CA PRO A 18 28.42 -36.90 20.58
C PRO A 18 26.89 -36.89 20.41
N VAL A 19 26.34 -35.68 20.29
CA VAL A 19 24.96 -35.44 19.87
C VAL A 19 24.83 -35.83 18.39
N GLY A 20 23.85 -36.67 18.10
CA GLY A 20 23.77 -37.44 16.86
C GLY A 20 23.60 -36.64 15.54
N PRO A 21 23.82 -37.30 14.39
CA PRO A 21 23.91 -36.70 13.05
C PRO A 21 22.60 -36.07 12.51
N GLN A 22 21.50 -36.14 13.25
CA GLN A 22 20.19 -35.61 12.81
C GLN A 22 20.07 -34.08 12.93
N LEU A 23 20.76 -33.45 13.87
CA LEU A 23 20.76 -31.98 14.02
C LEU A 23 21.64 -31.28 12.97
N ALA A 24 22.70 -31.94 12.52
CA ALA A 24 23.59 -31.43 11.47
C ALA A 24 22.90 -31.40 10.09
N GLY A 25 22.00 -32.34 9.80
CA GLY A 25 21.19 -32.38 8.59
C GLY A 25 20.22 -31.19 8.50
N ARG A 26 19.43 -30.94 9.56
CA ARG A 26 18.51 -29.80 9.65
C ARG A 26 19.20 -28.45 9.54
N TYR A 27 20.43 -28.33 10.06
CA TYR A 27 21.21 -27.08 9.94
C TYR A 27 21.70 -26.82 8.50
N ARG A 28 22.01 -27.88 7.75
CA ARG A 28 22.39 -27.79 6.32
C ARG A 28 21.17 -27.47 5.46
N GLU A 29 20.03 -28.05 5.75
CA GLU A 29 18.75 -27.76 5.08
C GLU A 29 18.29 -26.31 5.33
N LEU A 30 18.40 -25.81 6.57
CA LEU A 30 18.07 -24.42 6.89
C LEU A 30 19.04 -23.43 6.24
N ARG A 31 20.34 -23.77 6.11
CA ARG A 31 21.30 -22.95 5.34
C ARG A 31 21.02 -23.01 3.85
N ALA A 32 20.69 -24.17 3.30
CA ALA A 32 20.35 -24.32 1.88
C ALA A 32 19.06 -23.56 1.55
N ALA A 33 18.03 -23.65 2.40
CA ALA A 33 16.79 -22.89 2.27
C ALA A 33 17.04 -21.38 2.41
N ARG A 34 17.83 -20.93 3.40
CA ARG A 34 18.24 -19.51 3.50
C ARG A 34 19.06 -19.05 2.31
N TRP A 35 19.97 -19.87 1.81
CA TRP A 35 20.78 -19.57 0.65
C TRP A 35 19.91 -19.46 -0.61
N LEU A 36 18.96 -20.38 -0.80
CA LEU A 36 18.04 -20.40 -1.93
C LEU A 36 17.06 -19.22 -1.88
N VAL A 37 16.52 -18.91 -0.70
CA VAL A 37 15.69 -17.71 -0.46
C VAL A 37 16.49 -16.42 -0.71
N ARG A 38 17.74 -16.34 -0.25
CA ARG A 38 18.60 -15.17 -0.51
C ARG A 38 19.02 -15.07 -1.98
N ARG A 39 19.19 -16.19 -2.70
CA ARG A 39 19.58 -16.22 -4.11
C ARG A 39 18.42 -15.92 -5.05
N LEU A 40 17.20 -16.35 -4.71
CA LEU A 40 16.00 -16.19 -5.56
C LEU A 40 15.16 -14.94 -5.22
N LEU A 41 15.29 -14.40 -4.00
CA LEU A 41 14.47 -13.28 -3.51
C LEU A 41 15.32 -12.10 -3.02
N ALA A 42 16.53 -11.92 -3.56
CA ALA A 42 17.34 -10.72 -3.34
C ALA A 42 16.72 -9.55 -4.11
N THR A 43 15.86 -8.78 -3.44
CA THR A 43 15.76 -7.35 -3.71
C THR A 43 16.88 -6.68 -2.94
N SER A 44 17.75 -5.97 -3.64
CA SER A 44 18.70 -5.04 -3.02
C SER A 44 17.93 -4.10 -2.10
N ASN A 45 18.44 -3.84 -0.90
CA ASN A 45 17.99 -2.84 0.09
C ASN A 45 17.26 -3.36 1.35
N PHE A 46 17.60 -4.56 1.81
CA PHE A 46 17.55 -4.84 3.26
C PHE A 46 18.87 -5.50 3.68
N SER A 47 19.86 -4.67 4.00
CA SER A 47 21.16 -5.12 4.46
C SER A 47 21.08 -5.47 5.95
N ASP A 48 20.89 -6.75 6.23
CA ASP A 48 21.11 -7.35 7.54
C ASP A 48 22.62 -7.59 7.73
N GLN A 49 23.38 -6.59 8.21
CA GLN A 49 24.73 -6.79 8.80
C GLN A 49 25.12 -5.72 9.83
N GLY A 50 25.23 -6.13 11.08
CA GLY A 50 26.21 -5.57 12.01
C GLY A 50 27.58 -6.20 11.76
N GLN A 51 28.50 -5.46 11.15
CA GLN A 51 29.96 -5.62 11.27
C GLN A 51 30.67 -4.36 10.78
N PRO A 52 31.79 -3.95 11.39
CA PRO A 52 32.35 -2.60 11.22
C PRO A 52 33.16 -2.48 9.93
N VAL A 53 32.78 -1.54 9.07
CA VAL A 53 33.49 -1.21 7.82
C VAL A 53 34.52 -0.12 8.09
N ALA A 54 35.79 -0.42 7.83
CA ALA A 54 36.91 0.52 7.82
C ALA A 54 36.79 1.51 6.63
N PRO A 55 37.25 2.77 6.77
CA PRO A 55 37.03 3.80 5.75
C PRO A 55 37.93 3.61 4.51
N PRO A 56 37.42 3.79 3.28
CA PRO A 56 38.25 3.79 2.09
C PRO A 56 38.95 5.14 1.88
N ALA A 57 40.19 5.06 1.40
CA ALA A 57 41.11 6.14 1.12
C ALA A 57 40.70 7.01 -0.10
N ARG A 58 41.09 8.29 -0.05
CA ARG A 58 40.90 9.30 -1.11
C ARG A 58 41.78 9.03 -2.34
N PRO A 59 41.29 9.24 -3.57
CA PRO A 59 42.12 9.47 -4.75
C PRO A 59 42.42 10.97 -4.99
N PRO A 60 43.48 11.31 -5.75
CA PRO A 60 44.04 12.66 -5.85
C PRO A 60 43.38 13.56 -6.91
N LEU A 61 43.59 14.88 -6.75
CA LEU A 61 43.20 15.95 -7.67
C LEU A 61 43.81 15.80 -9.08
N ALA A 62 43.02 16.10 -10.11
CA ALA A 62 43.52 16.38 -11.46
C ALA A 62 42.70 17.49 -12.15
N LEU A 63 43.40 18.63 -12.33
CA LEU A 63 43.46 19.56 -13.47
C LEU A 63 42.20 19.97 -14.25
N GLU A 64 42.00 21.30 -14.23
CA GLU A 64 41.04 22.13 -14.97
C GLU A 64 41.18 22.02 -16.50
N THR A 65 40.04 22.08 -17.20
CA THR A 65 39.96 22.49 -18.62
C THR A 65 38.75 23.43 -18.83
N PRO A 66 38.84 24.41 -19.76
CA PRO A 66 37.94 25.56 -19.85
C PRO A 66 36.64 25.30 -20.65
N PRO A 67 35.61 26.18 -20.53
CA PRO A 67 34.27 25.93 -21.07
C PRO A 67 34.11 26.30 -22.56
N PRO A 68 33.13 25.69 -23.27
CA PRO A 68 32.79 26.07 -24.64
C PRO A 68 31.82 27.26 -24.72
N THR A 69 31.98 28.00 -25.81
CA THR A 69 31.34 29.25 -26.21
C THR A 69 29.90 29.09 -26.74
N LEU A 70 29.05 30.09 -26.43
CA LEU A 70 27.67 30.26 -26.92
C LEU A 70 27.61 30.73 -28.39
N PRO A 71 26.59 30.34 -29.18
CA PRO A 71 26.24 31.00 -30.44
C PRO A 71 25.11 32.05 -30.27
N PRO A 72 24.92 32.97 -31.24
CA PRO A 72 24.21 34.24 -31.04
C PRO A 72 22.69 34.17 -31.23
N ARG A 73 22.04 35.11 -30.51
CA ARG A 73 20.61 35.41 -30.46
C ARG A 73 20.13 36.05 -31.77
N ARG A 74 19.05 35.55 -32.36
CA ARG A 74 18.27 36.19 -33.44
C ARG A 74 16.90 36.60 -32.90
N ASP A 75 16.59 37.89 -32.97
CA ASP A 75 15.23 38.41 -32.81
C ASP A 75 14.39 38.09 -34.05
N PRO A 76 13.06 37.95 -33.88
CA PRO A 76 12.21 38.88 -34.62
C PRO A 76 10.93 39.35 -33.89
N ARG A 77 10.75 40.68 -33.99
CA ARG A 77 9.54 41.41 -34.41
C ARG A 77 8.27 41.39 -33.55
N VAL A 78 7.95 42.61 -33.13
CA VAL A 78 6.65 43.20 -32.79
C VAL A 78 5.63 43.04 -33.94
N GLY A 79 4.39 42.70 -33.58
CA GLY A 79 3.19 42.83 -34.42
C GLY A 79 1.95 42.84 -33.54
N VAL A 80 1.43 44.03 -33.26
CA VAL A 80 0.18 44.29 -32.54
C VAL A 80 -1.01 44.10 -33.50
N SER A 81 -2.08 43.43 -33.06
CA SER A 81 -3.39 43.51 -33.72
C SER A 81 -4.50 43.30 -32.69
N GLN A 82 -5.23 44.37 -32.39
CA GLN A 82 -6.53 44.36 -31.73
C GLN A 82 -7.61 43.84 -32.69
N GLY A 83 -8.58 43.11 -32.17
CA GLY A 83 -9.77 42.67 -32.92
C GLY A 83 -10.92 42.34 -31.96
N GLN A 84 -11.95 43.17 -32.04
CA GLN A 84 -13.18 43.24 -31.27
C GLN A 84 -14.27 42.38 -31.93
N GLY A 85 -15.25 41.83 -31.19
CA GLY A 85 -16.53 41.41 -31.80
C GLY A 85 -17.31 40.27 -31.15
N ASP A 86 -18.42 40.66 -30.52
CA ASP A 86 -19.76 40.06 -30.49
C ASP A 86 -20.05 38.73 -29.79
N GLY A 87 -20.98 38.82 -28.83
CA GLY A 87 -21.56 37.72 -28.10
C GLY A 87 -22.88 37.20 -28.68
N LEU A 88 -23.37 36.12 -28.08
CA LEU A 88 -24.77 35.67 -28.14
C LEU A 88 -25.11 35.00 -26.81
N ALA A 89 -26.07 35.60 -26.09
CA ALA A 89 -26.71 35.06 -24.91
C ALA A 89 -27.80 34.05 -25.31
N VAL A 90 -27.91 32.95 -24.56
CA VAL A 90 -29.14 32.16 -24.44
C VAL A 90 -29.37 31.88 -22.95
N ALA A 91 -30.50 32.34 -22.46
CA ALA A 91 -31.01 32.07 -21.12
C ALA A 91 -32.00 30.89 -21.14
N THR A 92 -31.95 30.02 -20.13
CA THR A 92 -33.10 29.27 -19.56
C THR A 92 -32.64 28.68 -18.21
N THR A 93 -33.05 29.23 -17.07
CA THR A 93 -34.22 28.91 -16.22
C THR A 93 -33.93 27.86 -15.13
N ASP A 94 -33.87 28.38 -13.89
CA ASP A 94 -34.17 27.77 -12.58
C ASP A 94 -33.80 26.31 -12.30
N ALA A 95 -32.61 26.13 -11.71
CA ALA A 95 -32.39 25.14 -10.66
C ALA A 95 -31.90 25.90 -9.42
N ARG A 96 -32.48 25.61 -8.25
CA ARG A 96 -32.09 26.20 -6.97
C ARG A 96 -30.62 25.87 -6.70
N ILE A 97 -29.76 26.87 -6.89
CA ILE A 97 -28.32 26.79 -6.63
C ILE A 97 -28.09 27.02 -5.13
N ASP A 98 -27.53 26.01 -4.45
CA ASP A 98 -26.99 26.15 -3.10
C ASP A 98 -26.01 27.33 -3.03
N PRO A 99 -26.07 28.20 -2.01
CA PRO A 99 -25.28 29.44 -1.94
C PRO A 99 -23.75 29.23 -1.80
N TYR A 100 -23.26 27.99 -1.90
CA TYR A 100 -21.83 27.65 -1.87
C TYR A 100 -21.19 27.49 -3.26
N GLN A 101 -21.95 27.47 -4.35
CA GLN A 101 -21.40 27.14 -5.68
C GLN A 101 -20.82 28.33 -6.46
N ASN A 102 -20.99 29.57 -6.02
CA ASN A 102 -20.64 30.73 -6.83
C ASN A 102 -19.62 31.70 -6.19
N ARG A 103 -18.70 31.18 -5.38
CA ARG A 103 -17.41 31.88 -5.23
C ARG A 103 -16.51 31.36 -6.33
N LEU A 104 -16.12 32.25 -7.25
CA LEU A 104 -14.86 32.14 -7.96
C LEU A 104 -13.77 31.95 -6.90
N ALA A 105 -13.49 30.70 -6.57
CA ALA A 105 -12.56 30.32 -5.52
C ALA A 105 -11.18 30.79 -5.98
N LEU A 106 -10.63 31.78 -5.28
CA LEU A 106 -9.20 32.00 -5.32
C LEU A 106 -8.51 30.65 -5.04
N PRO A 107 -7.34 30.36 -5.61
CA PRO A 107 -6.64 29.09 -5.39
C PRO A 107 -6.57 28.64 -3.92
N GLY A 108 -6.47 29.59 -2.99
CA GLY A 108 -6.50 29.32 -1.54
C GLY A 108 -7.82 28.77 -0.98
N ASP A 109 -8.98 29.12 -1.55
CA ASP A 109 -10.29 28.70 -1.02
C ASP A 109 -10.52 27.20 -1.25
N LEU A 110 -10.07 26.68 -2.40
CA LEU A 110 -10.20 25.27 -2.76
C LEU A 110 -9.33 24.38 -1.89
N ALA A 111 -8.04 24.72 -1.77
CA ALA A 111 -7.11 23.98 -0.92
C ALA A 111 -7.63 23.94 0.52
N THR A 112 -8.02 25.09 1.07
CA THR A 112 -8.56 25.18 2.44
C THR A 112 -9.71 24.19 2.67
N LEU A 113 -10.65 24.07 1.72
CA LEU A 113 -11.77 23.12 1.84
C LEU A 113 -11.31 21.64 1.84
N VAL A 114 -10.31 21.28 1.04
CA VAL A 114 -9.74 19.92 1.02
C VAL A 114 -9.04 19.63 2.35
N PHE A 115 -8.20 20.55 2.83
CA PHE A 115 -7.50 20.42 4.12
C PHE A 115 -8.48 20.32 5.29
N GLU A 116 -9.51 21.16 5.34
CA GLU A 116 -10.54 21.07 6.38
C GLU A 116 -11.26 19.71 6.41
N ARG A 117 -11.57 19.14 5.23
CA ARG A 117 -12.23 17.83 5.15
C ARG A 117 -11.33 16.71 5.66
N VAL A 118 -10.05 16.72 5.27
CA VAL A 118 -9.07 15.74 5.76
C VAL A 118 -8.85 15.91 7.27
N PHE A 119 -8.70 17.15 7.74
CA PHE A 119 -8.57 17.46 9.16
C PHE A 119 -9.75 16.94 9.99
N ARG A 120 -10.99 17.09 9.51
CA ARG A 120 -12.18 16.54 10.20
C ARG A 120 -12.12 15.01 10.29
N LYS A 121 -11.73 14.33 9.20
CA LYS A 121 -11.56 12.86 9.22
C LYS A 121 -10.44 12.40 10.14
N LEU A 122 -9.35 13.17 10.23
CA LEU A 122 -8.25 12.92 11.17
C LEU A 122 -8.66 12.98 12.64
N GLN A 123 -9.84 13.52 12.99
CA GLN A 123 -10.39 13.47 14.35
C GLN A 123 -11.05 12.12 14.68
N GLY A 124 -11.28 11.26 13.68
CA GLY A 124 -11.90 9.94 13.84
C GLY A 124 -10.99 8.85 14.40
N LEU A 125 -11.38 7.60 14.19
CA LEU A 125 -10.57 6.42 14.51
C LEU A 125 -9.37 6.32 13.56
N LEU A 126 -8.21 5.91 14.10
CA LEU A 126 -6.96 5.78 13.33
C LEU A 126 -6.40 4.35 13.37
N ASP A 127 -7.15 3.41 13.96
CA ASP A 127 -6.84 1.99 13.90
C ASP A 127 -6.76 1.54 12.45
N ASN A 128 -5.77 0.72 12.14
CA ASN A 128 -5.66 0.16 10.83
C ASN A 128 -6.59 -1.05 10.68
N THR A 129 -7.54 -0.93 9.75
CA THR A 129 -8.51 -1.97 9.39
C THR A 129 -8.33 -2.47 7.95
N SER A 130 -7.25 -2.05 7.28
CA SER A 130 -7.00 -2.28 5.86
C SER A 130 -6.28 -3.59 5.54
N ASP A 131 -6.37 -4.61 6.41
CA ASP A 131 -5.75 -5.95 6.31
C ASP A 131 -4.24 -6.00 5.99
N VAL A 132 -3.58 -4.86 5.93
CA VAL A 132 -2.18 -4.67 5.52
C VAL A 132 -1.48 -3.92 6.63
N PRO A 133 -0.39 -4.46 7.20
CA PRO A 133 0.31 -3.79 8.30
C PRO A 133 0.88 -2.45 7.82
N LEU A 134 0.78 -1.38 8.62
CA LEU A 134 1.38 -0.07 8.35
C LEU A 134 2.42 0.24 9.42
N GLU A 135 3.54 0.88 9.07
CA GLU A 135 4.61 1.22 10.01
C GLU A 135 4.11 2.02 11.19
N SER A 136 3.21 2.96 10.94
CA SER A 136 2.57 3.79 11.96
C SER A 136 1.69 3.00 12.94
N ASP A 137 1.40 1.72 12.70
CA ASP A 137 0.61 0.87 13.62
C ASP A 137 1.35 0.44 14.89
N ILE A 138 2.67 0.67 14.93
CA ILE A 138 3.44 0.51 16.16
C ILE A 138 3.10 1.60 17.17
N LEU A 139 2.73 2.79 16.69
CA LEU A 139 2.47 3.95 17.52
C LEU A 139 1.18 3.79 18.31
N ARG A 140 1.12 4.41 19.48
CA ARG A 140 -0.15 4.65 20.19
C ARG A 140 -0.96 5.75 19.50
N ASP A 141 -2.28 5.72 19.67
CA ASP A 141 -3.20 6.54 18.89
C ASP A 141 -2.97 8.05 19.01
N ASP A 142 -2.64 8.54 20.21
CA ASP A 142 -2.32 9.97 20.41
C ASP A 142 -1.08 10.38 19.64
N LYS A 143 -0.04 9.52 19.61
CA LYS A 143 1.20 9.79 18.86
C LYS A 143 1.05 9.61 17.37
N LYS A 144 0.25 8.63 16.93
CA LYS A 144 -0.12 8.48 15.51
C LYS A 144 -0.87 9.71 15.01
N ARG A 145 -1.80 10.23 15.81
CA ARG A 145 -2.56 11.45 15.49
C ARG A 145 -1.69 12.70 15.48
N GLU A 146 -0.84 12.86 16.48
CA GLU A 146 0.15 13.96 16.55
C GLU A 146 1.04 13.96 15.29
N LEU A 147 1.55 12.80 14.89
CA LEU A 147 2.35 12.65 13.67
C LEU A 147 1.55 13.05 12.42
N LEU A 148 0.32 12.54 12.27
CA LEU A 148 -0.52 12.86 11.11
C LEU A 148 -0.87 14.36 11.02
N TYR A 149 -1.14 15.02 12.16
CA TYR A 149 -1.33 16.48 12.18
C TYR A 149 -0.06 17.24 11.82
N LEU A 150 1.09 16.80 12.31
CA LEU A 150 2.36 17.41 11.94
C LEU A 150 2.59 17.28 10.44
N VAL A 151 2.36 16.09 9.85
CA VAL A 151 2.47 15.88 8.40
C VAL A 151 1.50 16.81 7.65
N LEU A 152 0.23 16.88 8.06
CA LEU A 152 -0.77 17.75 7.41
C LEU A 152 -0.29 19.20 7.37
N ARG A 153 0.17 19.71 8.51
CA ARG A 153 0.74 21.06 8.62
C ARG A 153 1.97 21.25 7.73
N LYS A 154 2.86 20.25 7.67
CA LYS A 154 4.04 20.33 6.80
C LYS A 154 3.66 20.37 5.31
N VAL A 155 2.60 19.68 4.91
CA VAL A 155 2.06 19.79 3.55
C VAL A 155 1.54 21.21 3.30
N GLU A 156 0.80 21.82 4.22
CA GLU A 156 0.37 23.23 4.10
C GLU A 156 1.57 24.18 3.95
N ASP A 157 2.58 24.05 4.82
CA ASP A 157 3.81 24.83 4.76
C ASP A 157 4.52 24.65 3.40
N ALA A 158 4.60 23.41 2.90
CA ALA A 158 5.21 23.13 1.60
C ALA A 158 4.45 23.77 0.43
N LEU A 159 3.11 23.80 0.47
CA LEU A 159 2.31 24.50 -0.54
C LEU A 159 2.59 26.01 -0.49
N ALA A 160 2.65 26.61 0.70
CA ALA A 160 3.00 28.02 0.86
C ALA A 160 4.39 28.33 0.29
N HIS A 161 5.39 27.50 0.57
CA HIS A 161 6.74 27.66 0.03
C HIS A 161 6.80 27.51 -1.50
N LEU A 162 6.02 26.59 -2.09
CA LEU A 162 5.92 26.46 -3.54
C LEU A 162 5.28 27.70 -4.20
N CYS A 163 4.28 28.29 -3.55
CA CYS A 163 3.70 29.57 -3.96
C CYS A 163 4.71 30.70 -3.89
N GLU A 164 5.44 30.84 -2.77
CA GLU A 164 6.50 31.85 -2.58
C GLU A 164 7.62 31.71 -3.62
N ALA A 165 7.99 30.48 -3.95
CA ALA A 165 8.99 30.16 -4.97
C ALA A 165 8.49 30.33 -6.42
N GLN A 166 7.23 30.74 -6.62
CA GLN A 166 6.61 30.97 -7.94
C GLN A 166 6.76 29.76 -8.87
N VAL A 167 6.54 28.56 -8.33
CA VAL A 167 6.58 27.33 -9.13
C VAL A 167 5.48 27.36 -10.19
N LEU A 168 5.81 26.96 -11.41
CA LEU A 168 4.86 26.89 -12.52
C LEU A 168 4.20 25.49 -12.60
N PRO A 169 2.94 25.39 -13.06
CA PRO A 169 2.23 24.13 -13.31
C PRO A 169 3.08 23.00 -13.93
N GLY A 170 3.77 23.30 -15.04
CA GLY A 170 4.58 22.31 -15.77
C GLY A 170 5.83 21.80 -15.03
N GLN A 171 6.19 22.38 -13.88
CA GLN A 171 7.37 21.99 -13.10
C GLN A 171 7.06 20.99 -11.99
N LEU A 172 5.78 20.69 -11.72
CA LEU A 172 5.38 19.87 -10.58
C LEU A 172 5.89 18.42 -10.68
N THR A 173 5.93 17.83 -11.88
CA THR A 173 6.45 16.48 -12.07
C THR A 173 7.91 16.36 -11.64
N GLU A 174 8.74 17.34 -11.99
CA GLU A 174 10.17 17.35 -11.65
C GLU A 174 10.41 17.71 -10.18
N LYS A 175 9.59 18.60 -9.61
CA LYS A 175 9.76 19.10 -8.23
C LYS A 175 9.14 18.21 -7.16
N SER A 176 8.13 17.39 -7.49
CA SER A 176 7.42 16.56 -6.52
C SER A 176 8.34 15.65 -5.68
N PRO A 177 9.34 14.95 -6.26
CA PRO A 177 10.24 14.11 -5.46
C PRO A 177 11.03 14.89 -4.41
N LEU A 178 11.50 16.10 -4.75
CA LEU A 178 12.20 16.98 -3.81
C LEU A 178 11.26 17.47 -2.71
N VAL A 179 10.03 17.87 -3.06
CA VAL A 179 9.02 18.28 -2.08
C VAL A 179 8.72 17.16 -1.09
N LEU A 180 8.57 15.92 -1.55
CA LEU A 180 8.33 14.76 -0.68
C LEU A 180 9.51 14.49 0.26
N GLN A 181 10.74 14.61 -0.26
CA GLN A 181 11.96 14.44 0.54
C GLN A 181 12.07 15.51 1.62
N ASP A 182 11.83 16.78 1.28
CA ASP A 182 11.86 17.90 2.21
C ASP A 182 10.75 17.76 3.28
N LEU A 183 9.54 17.37 2.88
CA LEU A 183 8.44 17.06 3.80
C LEU A 183 8.82 15.98 4.80
N TRP A 184 9.40 14.87 4.32
CA TRP A 184 9.83 13.79 5.19
C TRP A 184 10.92 14.25 6.16
N LEU A 185 11.96 14.93 5.68
CA LEU A 185 13.06 15.43 6.49
C LEU A 185 12.57 16.39 7.59
N ALA A 186 11.72 17.36 7.21
CA ALA A 186 11.14 18.31 8.14
C ALA A 186 10.26 17.62 9.19
N THR A 187 9.48 16.63 8.78
CA THR A 187 8.61 15.88 9.70
C THR A 187 9.41 15.02 10.67
N VAL A 188 10.44 14.30 10.20
CA VAL A 188 11.34 13.52 11.09
C VAL A 188 12.00 14.44 12.11
N THR A 189 12.50 15.60 11.67
CA THR A 189 13.21 16.56 12.53
C THR A 189 12.30 17.11 13.63
N ASP A 190 11.06 17.48 13.28
CA ASP A 190 10.13 18.09 14.22
C ASP A 190 9.46 17.06 15.14
N PHE A 191 9.14 15.86 14.62
CA PHE A 191 8.47 14.81 15.40
C PHE A 191 9.35 14.23 16.51
N PHE A 192 10.62 13.94 16.20
CA PHE A 192 11.55 13.39 17.19
C PHE A 192 12.29 14.47 17.98
N GLY A 193 12.36 15.70 17.46
CA GLY A 193 13.12 16.80 18.03
C GLY A 193 14.57 16.81 17.54
N ARG A 194 14.98 17.95 16.98
CA ARG A 194 16.27 18.16 16.29
C ARG A 194 17.51 17.69 17.08
N TYR A 195 17.52 17.88 18.38
CA TYR A 195 18.66 17.58 19.26
C TYR A 195 18.39 16.39 20.18
N TYR A 196 17.37 15.60 19.90
CA TYR A 196 17.02 14.47 20.74
C TYR A 196 18.06 13.35 20.62
N THR A 197 18.55 12.90 21.77
CA THR A 197 19.53 11.82 21.88
C THR A 197 18.96 10.68 22.72
N LEU A 198 19.41 9.47 22.43
CA LEU A 198 19.12 8.27 23.20
C LEU A 198 20.40 7.70 23.78
N GLN A 199 20.32 7.22 25.01
CA GLN A 199 21.36 6.39 25.60
C GLN A 199 21.10 4.94 25.19
N ILE A 200 21.98 4.39 24.36
CA ILE A 200 21.95 3.00 23.93
C ILE A 200 23.25 2.35 24.40
N ASP A 201 23.12 1.37 25.28
CA ASP A 201 24.21 0.79 26.05
C ASP A 201 25.00 1.86 26.84
N THR A 202 26.19 2.25 26.35
CA THR A 202 27.06 3.29 26.94
C THR A 202 27.28 4.47 26.00
N LEU A 203 26.60 4.52 24.86
CA LEU A 203 26.79 5.53 23.83
C LEU A 203 25.55 6.42 23.71
N GLU A 204 25.78 7.72 23.67
CA GLU A 204 24.76 8.69 23.33
C GLU A 204 24.63 8.76 21.80
N GLN A 205 23.47 8.34 21.29
CA GLN A 205 23.19 8.32 19.86
C GLN A 205 22.19 9.41 19.49
N PRO A 206 22.51 10.29 18.53
CA PRO A 206 21.58 11.31 18.06
C PRO A 206 20.51 10.66 17.18
N VAL A 207 19.23 10.84 17.56
CA VAL A 207 18.10 10.16 16.91
C VAL A 207 17.93 10.65 15.48
N VAL A 208 17.69 11.95 15.29
CA VAL A 208 17.37 12.53 13.97
C VAL A 208 18.45 12.23 12.91
N PRO A 209 19.76 12.48 13.15
CA PRO A 209 20.80 12.15 12.18
C PRO A 209 20.85 10.65 11.81
N THR A 210 20.60 9.77 12.77
CA THR A 210 20.53 8.32 12.52
C THR A 210 19.34 7.98 11.62
N LEU A 211 18.15 8.54 11.90
CA LEU A 211 16.97 8.31 11.07
C LEU A 211 17.12 8.87 9.66
N LEU A 212 17.69 10.07 9.53
CA LEU A 212 17.91 10.70 8.23
C LEU A 212 18.93 9.95 7.37
N SER A 213 19.80 9.12 7.97
CA SER A 213 20.71 8.26 7.21
C SER A 213 19.99 7.19 6.36
N GLU A 214 18.74 6.86 6.70
CA GLU A 214 17.87 5.93 5.95
C GLU A 214 17.14 6.59 4.77
N ALA A 215 17.43 7.86 4.44
CA ALA A 215 16.77 8.56 3.34
C ALA A 215 16.69 7.76 2.03
N PRO A 216 17.75 7.07 1.56
CA PRO A 216 17.67 6.28 0.33
C PRO A 216 16.69 5.10 0.42
N VAL A 217 16.58 4.48 1.60
CA VAL A 217 15.67 3.35 1.84
C VAL A 217 14.23 3.85 1.83
N VAL A 218 13.94 4.95 2.55
CA VAL A 218 12.62 5.58 2.61
C VAL A 218 12.18 6.09 1.23
N GLN A 219 13.11 6.70 0.48
CA GLN A 219 12.85 7.20 -0.86
C GLN A 219 12.34 6.08 -1.76
N ALA A 220 13.12 5.00 -1.90
CA ALA A 220 12.80 3.90 -2.82
C ALA A 220 11.61 3.05 -2.35
N ALA A 221 11.43 2.88 -1.03
CA ALA A 221 10.41 2.00 -0.49
C ALA A 221 9.03 2.66 -0.35
N ILE A 222 8.99 3.98 -0.14
CA ILE A 222 7.76 4.70 0.21
C ILE A 222 7.55 5.93 -0.68
N LEU A 223 8.50 6.87 -0.73
CA LEU A 223 8.25 8.18 -1.37
C LEU A 223 8.12 8.09 -2.88
N ASP A 224 8.98 7.32 -3.56
CA ASP A 224 8.93 7.11 -5.01
C ASP A 224 7.67 6.35 -5.45
N ARG A 225 6.99 5.68 -4.51
CA ARG A 225 5.79 4.89 -4.77
C ARG A 225 4.49 5.69 -4.59
N LEU A 226 4.57 6.93 -4.13
CA LEU A 226 3.41 7.80 -3.96
C LEU A 226 2.82 8.18 -5.33
N PRO A 227 1.59 7.74 -5.65
CA PRO A 227 1.03 7.99 -6.96
C PRO A 227 0.43 9.40 -7.04
N LEU A 228 0.46 9.98 -8.25
CA LEU A 228 -0.32 11.17 -8.62
C LEU A 228 -0.04 12.42 -7.76
N VAL A 229 1.14 12.52 -7.13
CA VAL A 229 1.55 13.70 -6.35
C VAL A 229 1.54 14.99 -7.18
N PRO A 230 2.05 15.03 -8.44
CA PRO A 230 1.96 16.23 -9.27
C PRO A 230 0.51 16.68 -9.50
N MET A 231 -0.42 15.74 -9.68
CA MET A 231 -1.84 16.04 -9.87
C MET A 231 -2.47 16.64 -8.60
N LEU A 232 -2.14 16.07 -7.43
CA LEU A 232 -2.57 16.61 -6.15
C LEU A 232 -2.05 18.05 -5.96
N LEU A 233 -0.75 18.28 -6.18
CA LEU A 233 -0.15 19.60 -6.05
C LEU A 233 -0.73 20.60 -7.06
N GLY A 234 -0.95 20.19 -8.31
CA GLY A 234 -1.52 21.05 -9.36
C GLY A 234 -2.94 21.49 -9.04
N HIS A 235 -3.75 20.57 -8.51
CA HIS A 235 -5.11 20.90 -8.06
C HIS A 235 -5.11 21.87 -6.88
N LEU A 236 -4.25 21.64 -5.88
CA LEU A 236 -4.20 22.46 -4.66
C LEU A 236 -3.55 23.83 -4.86
N LEU A 237 -2.54 23.94 -5.72
CA LEU A 237 -1.80 25.20 -5.96
C LEU A 237 -2.45 26.06 -7.04
N PHE A 238 -2.96 25.44 -8.10
CA PHE A 238 -3.31 26.13 -9.34
C PHE A 238 -4.77 25.95 -9.74
N ASN A 239 -5.60 25.27 -8.94
CA ASN A 239 -6.95 24.89 -9.31
C ASN A 239 -6.99 24.18 -10.68
N GLU A 240 -6.05 23.27 -10.94
CA GLU A 240 -6.07 22.48 -12.16
C GLU A 240 -7.27 21.53 -12.21
N SER A 241 -7.77 21.25 -13.40
CA SER A 241 -8.79 20.22 -13.59
C SER A 241 -8.22 18.83 -13.28
N VAL A 242 -9.04 17.96 -12.71
CA VAL A 242 -8.60 16.64 -12.22
C VAL A 242 -9.24 15.54 -13.05
N VAL A 243 -8.43 14.58 -13.48
CA VAL A 243 -8.93 13.38 -14.16
C VAL A 243 -9.39 12.37 -13.11
N VAL A 244 -10.66 11.99 -13.18
CA VAL A 244 -11.29 11.01 -12.29
C VAL A 244 -11.90 9.92 -13.16
N ASP A 245 -11.39 8.69 -13.02
CA ASP A 245 -11.88 7.50 -13.75
C ASP A 245 -11.96 7.71 -15.27
N GLY A 246 -10.96 8.42 -15.82
CA GLY A 246 -10.83 8.73 -17.24
C GLY A 246 -11.60 9.95 -17.74
N SER A 247 -12.36 10.63 -16.87
CA SER A 247 -13.10 11.86 -17.21
C SER A 247 -12.46 13.08 -16.57
N LEU A 248 -12.37 14.19 -17.31
CA LEU A 248 -11.81 15.45 -16.82
C LEU A 248 -12.91 16.26 -16.09
N TYR A 249 -12.64 16.65 -14.85
CA TYR A 249 -13.54 17.47 -14.05
C TYR A 249 -12.91 18.82 -13.73
N GLU A 250 -13.72 19.88 -13.75
CA GLU A 250 -13.32 21.19 -13.28
C GLU A 250 -12.86 21.15 -11.81
N ALA A 251 -11.94 22.02 -11.44
CA ALA A 251 -11.28 21.96 -10.14
C ALA A 251 -12.25 21.97 -8.96
N ALA A 252 -13.28 22.81 -8.99
CA ALA A 252 -14.27 22.92 -7.91
C ALA A 252 -15.35 21.82 -7.94
N ALA A 253 -15.35 20.94 -8.95
CA ALA A 253 -16.33 19.87 -9.04
C ALA A 253 -16.20 18.91 -7.84
N PRO A 254 -17.31 18.37 -7.30
CA PRO A 254 -17.28 17.45 -6.18
C PRO A 254 -16.36 16.23 -6.39
N GLN A 255 -16.27 15.72 -7.62
CA GLN A 255 -15.44 14.58 -8.00
C GLN A 255 -13.94 14.93 -7.91
N ALA A 256 -13.54 16.10 -8.42
CA ALA A 256 -12.16 16.58 -8.33
C ALA A 256 -11.75 16.82 -6.88
N MET A 257 -12.63 17.45 -6.10
CA MET A 257 -12.47 17.64 -4.65
C MET A 257 -12.26 16.33 -3.91
N ALA A 258 -13.11 15.34 -4.17
CA ALA A 258 -13.04 14.03 -3.52
C ALA A 258 -11.75 13.30 -3.88
N ARG A 259 -11.33 13.34 -5.16
CA ARG A 259 -10.08 12.69 -5.59
C ARG A 259 -8.86 13.29 -4.90
N SER A 260 -8.77 14.60 -4.80
CA SER A 260 -7.63 15.24 -4.11
C SER A 260 -7.66 15.04 -2.61
N GLN A 261 -8.86 14.95 -2.03
CA GLN A 261 -9.00 14.53 -0.65
C GLN A 261 -8.43 13.11 -0.45
N GLU A 262 -8.79 12.13 -1.27
CA GLU A 262 -8.26 10.75 -1.16
C GLU A 262 -6.74 10.68 -1.33
N LEU A 263 -6.19 11.46 -2.26
CA LEU A 263 -4.74 11.53 -2.47
C LEU A 263 -4.01 12.21 -1.32
N LEU A 264 -4.59 13.27 -0.75
CA LEU A 264 -4.04 13.91 0.44
C LEU A 264 -4.06 12.93 1.63
N GLU A 265 -5.19 12.25 1.88
CA GLU A 265 -5.28 11.24 2.94
C GLU A 265 -4.21 10.16 2.79
N HIS A 266 -4.03 9.64 1.57
CA HIS A 266 -2.99 8.65 1.29
C HIS A 266 -1.57 9.20 1.52
N LEU A 267 -1.30 10.42 1.05
CA LEU A 267 -0.02 11.10 1.25
C LEU A 267 0.31 11.23 2.74
N LEU A 268 -0.65 11.66 3.57
CA LEU A 268 -0.42 11.80 5.01
C LEU A 268 -0.06 10.46 5.67
N ILE A 269 -0.81 9.40 5.35
CA ILE A 269 -0.60 8.07 5.92
C ILE A 269 0.78 7.54 5.52
N GLN A 270 1.16 7.70 4.25
CA GLN A 270 2.45 7.21 3.77
C GLN A 270 3.63 8.03 4.27
N LEU A 271 3.51 9.35 4.41
CA LEU A 271 4.55 10.16 5.05
C LEU A 271 4.70 9.80 6.53
N ALA A 272 3.61 9.54 7.25
CA ALA A 272 3.69 9.02 8.62
C ALA A 272 4.40 7.65 8.67
N ASN A 273 4.12 6.75 7.72
CA ASN A 273 4.84 5.48 7.62
C ASN A 273 6.33 5.70 7.29
N ALA A 274 6.66 6.66 6.42
CA ALA A 274 8.03 7.04 6.06
C ALA A 274 8.81 7.59 7.26
N VAL A 275 8.17 8.32 8.17
CA VAL A 275 8.81 8.80 9.41
C VAL A 275 9.09 7.65 10.38
N VAL A 276 8.20 6.67 10.45
CA VAL A 276 8.30 5.54 11.40
C VAL A 276 9.23 4.43 10.87
N GLN A 277 9.38 4.28 9.56
CA GLN A 277 10.19 3.20 8.97
C GLN A 277 11.66 3.20 9.48
N PRO A 278 12.39 4.34 9.48
CA PRO A 278 13.75 4.38 10.03
C PRO A 278 13.79 4.11 11.54
N LEU A 279 12.76 4.53 12.29
CA LEU A 279 12.64 4.24 13.72
C LEU A 279 12.60 2.73 13.96
N LEU A 280 11.86 1.99 13.13
CA LEU A 280 11.78 0.53 13.20
C LEU A 280 13.10 -0.17 12.85
N ASN A 281 13.93 0.45 12.01
CA ASN A 281 15.24 -0.10 11.64
C ASN A 281 16.27 0.08 12.75
N HIS A 282 16.29 1.25 13.40
CA HIS A 282 17.39 1.64 14.30
C HIS A 282 17.03 1.59 15.78
N PHE A 283 15.78 1.89 16.16
CA PHE A 283 15.42 2.13 17.56
C PHE A 283 14.19 1.36 18.05
N ALA A 284 13.74 0.33 17.31
CA ALA A 284 12.55 -0.45 17.64
C ALA A 284 12.61 -1.06 19.05
N ASP A 285 13.76 -1.55 19.48
CA ASP A 285 13.91 -2.22 20.79
C ASP A 285 14.30 -1.28 21.94
N VAL A 286 14.42 0.03 21.70
CA VAL A 286 14.82 0.98 22.73
C VAL A 286 13.66 1.21 23.72
N GLU A 287 13.88 0.90 24.99
CA GLU A 287 12.85 0.97 26.05
C GLU A 287 12.21 2.36 26.19
N LEU A 288 12.98 3.43 26.00
CA LEU A 288 12.44 4.79 26.05
C LEU A 288 11.47 5.06 24.89
N MET A 289 11.76 4.53 23.69
CA MET A 289 10.87 4.62 22.54
C MET A 289 9.60 3.80 22.75
N LYS A 290 9.72 2.57 23.29
CA LYS A 290 8.56 1.74 23.63
C LYS A 290 7.60 2.47 24.56
N LYS A 291 8.13 3.05 25.65
CA LYS A 291 7.32 3.77 26.65
C LYS A 291 6.66 5.03 26.08
N ASN A 292 7.38 5.79 25.25
CA ASN A 292 6.93 7.11 24.82
C ASN A 292 6.10 7.10 23.53
N LEU A 293 6.30 6.13 22.65
CA LEU A 293 5.71 6.14 21.30
C LEU A 293 4.80 4.95 21.03
N TYR A 294 5.06 3.78 21.60
CA TYR A 294 4.42 2.56 21.13
C TYR A 294 3.15 2.19 21.90
N HIS A 295 2.23 1.53 21.20
CA HIS A 295 1.04 0.98 21.85
C HIS A 295 1.42 -0.17 22.80
N ARG A 296 0.64 -0.35 23.88
CA ARG A 296 0.84 -1.40 24.90
C ARG A 296 1.01 -2.83 24.36
N ARG A 297 0.54 -3.13 23.16
CA ARG A 297 0.71 -4.44 22.49
C ARG A 297 2.12 -4.67 21.92
N MET A 298 2.95 -3.62 21.85
CA MET A 298 4.29 -3.62 21.26
C MET A 298 5.38 -3.45 22.32
N MET A 299 5.21 -4.06 23.50
CA MET A 299 6.14 -3.91 24.62
C MET A 299 7.25 -4.96 24.62
N THR A 300 6.97 -6.16 24.10
CA THR A 300 7.96 -7.24 24.06
C THR A 300 8.73 -7.20 22.75
N SER A 301 10.03 -7.53 22.80
CA SER A 301 10.84 -7.66 21.58
C SER A 301 10.27 -8.71 20.61
N ARG A 302 9.57 -9.73 21.11
CA ARG A 302 8.90 -10.72 20.25
C ARG A 302 7.74 -10.11 19.46
N ASP A 303 6.94 -9.24 20.06
CA ASP A 303 5.81 -8.60 19.37
C ASP A 303 6.32 -7.63 18.29
N ILE A 304 7.37 -6.87 18.61
CA ILE A 304 8.03 -5.95 17.68
C ILE A 304 8.65 -6.73 16.52
N GLU A 305 9.36 -7.81 16.79
CA GLU A 305 9.96 -8.65 15.76
C GLU A 305 8.89 -9.29 14.86
N ARG A 306 7.76 -9.74 15.43
CA ARG A 306 6.63 -10.24 14.63
C ARG A 306 6.09 -9.15 13.70
N PHE A 307 5.87 -7.95 14.23
CA PHE A 307 5.40 -6.81 13.45
C PHE A 307 6.36 -6.43 12.32
N ARG A 308 7.68 -6.38 12.59
CA ARG A 308 8.70 -6.15 11.56
C ARG A 308 8.72 -7.24 10.48
N ASN A 309 8.48 -8.50 10.86
CA ASN A 309 8.36 -9.60 9.93
C ASN A 309 7.10 -9.48 9.05
N ASP A 310 5.97 -9.06 9.63
CA ASP A 310 4.73 -8.81 8.88
C ASP A 310 4.91 -7.66 7.87
N LEU A 311 5.59 -6.57 8.26
CA LEU A 311 5.96 -5.48 7.34
C LEU A 311 6.93 -5.95 6.25
N SER A 312 7.94 -6.74 6.61
CA SER A 312 8.89 -7.31 5.64
C SER A 312 8.18 -8.22 4.64
N TRP A 313 7.18 -8.98 5.07
CA TRP A 313 6.33 -9.77 4.18
C TRP A 313 5.52 -8.87 3.24
N ARG A 314 4.90 -7.82 3.77
CA ARG A 314 4.16 -6.82 2.96
C ARG A 314 5.03 -6.25 1.84
N TYR A 315 6.22 -5.73 2.14
CA TYR A 315 7.12 -5.15 1.12
C TYR A 315 7.46 -6.12 -0.02
N ARG A 316 7.72 -7.38 0.34
CA ARG A 316 8.06 -8.42 -0.64
C ARG A 316 6.85 -8.79 -1.49
N TRP A 317 5.70 -8.93 -0.87
CA TRP A 317 4.47 -9.31 -1.56
C TRP A 317 3.97 -8.17 -2.47
N ASP A 318 4.10 -6.92 -2.03
CA ASP A 318 3.78 -5.76 -2.85
C ASP A 318 4.72 -5.67 -4.05
N GLY A 319 6.03 -5.76 -3.84
CA GLY A 319 7.01 -5.65 -4.92
C GLY A 319 6.95 -6.79 -5.95
N LEU A 320 6.49 -7.99 -5.56
CA LEU A 320 6.47 -9.15 -6.45
C LEU A 320 5.10 -9.44 -7.05
N VAL A 321 4.01 -9.16 -6.33
CA VAL A 321 2.67 -9.65 -6.68
C VAL A 321 1.64 -8.52 -6.74
N ASN A 322 1.44 -7.77 -5.66
CA ASN A 322 0.34 -6.82 -5.61
C ASN A 322 0.57 -5.63 -6.55
N GLU A 323 1.77 -5.05 -6.56
CA GLU A 323 2.06 -3.88 -7.39
C GLU A 323 2.04 -4.22 -8.89
N PRO A 324 2.70 -5.29 -9.37
CA PRO A 324 2.59 -5.70 -10.78
C PRO A 324 1.15 -5.96 -11.21
N ARG A 325 0.35 -6.57 -10.32
CA ARG A 325 -1.07 -6.80 -10.57
C ARG A 325 -1.86 -5.49 -10.64
N ALA A 326 -1.62 -4.55 -9.73
CA ALA A 326 -2.28 -3.26 -9.72
C ALA A 326 -1.91 -2.43 -10.97
N ILE A 327 -0.65 -2.47 -11.41
CA ILE A 327 -0.19 -1.87 -12.66
C ILE A 327 -0.94 -2.47 -13.86
N PHE A 328 -1.03 -3.81 -13.94
CA PHE A 328 -1.77 -4.49 -15.01
C PHE A 328 -3.27 -4.14 -15.01
N GLU A 329 -3.89 -4.07 -13.83
CA GLU A 329 -5.30 -3.70 -13.67
C GLU A 329 -5.55 -2.17 -13.77
N SER A 330 -4.50 -1.37 -14.02
CA SER A 330 -4.56 0.11 -14.08
C SER A 330 -5.18 0.75 -12.83
N GLN A 331 -4.75 0.26 -11.66
CA GLN A 331 -5.25 0.71 -10.36
C GLN A 331 -4.12 1.19 -9.47
N HIS A 332 -4.41 2.20 -8.66
CA HIS A 332 -3.62 2.53 -7.47
C HIS A 332 -4.40 2.16 -6.22
N ARG A 333 -3.72 1.54 -5.25
CA ARG A 333 -4.28 1.27 -3.93
C ARG A 333 -3.93 2.44 -3.01
N LEU A 334 -4.94 3.18 -2.59
CA LEU A 334 -4.82 4.29 -1.66
C LEU A 334 -5.24 3.85 -0.27
N PHE A 335 -4.69 4.52 0.74
CA PHE A 335 -5.16 4.44 2.12
C PHE A 335 -5.93 5.72 2.43
N GLY A 336 -7.05 5.60 3.12
CA GLY A 336 -7.90 6.72 3.48
C GLY A 336 -8.44 6.59 4.90
N PHE A 337 -8.90 7.70 5.44
CA PHE A 337 -9.54 7.75 6.75
C PHE A 337 -11.05 7.50 6.60
N THR A 338 -11.55 6.53 7.34
CA THR A 338 -12.96 6.13 7.37
C THR A 338 -13.49 6.16 8.81
N GLU A 339 -14.80 6.05 8.97
CA GLU A 339 -15.43 5.93 10.30
C GLU A 339 -14.93 4.73 11.11
N ARG A 340 -14.44 3.68 10.43
CA ARG A 340 -13.94 2.45 11.08
C ARG A 340 -12.43 2.48 11.34
N GLY A 341 -11.72 3.52 10.92
CA GLY A 341 -10.27 3.59 10.95
C GLY A 341 -9.66 3.79 9.57
N ILE A 342 -8.37 3.47 9.44
CA ILE A 342 -7.65 3.48 8.16
C ILE A 342 -8.08 2.27 7.34
N GLN A 343 -8.53 2.52 6.12
CA GLN A 343 -8.89 1.50 5.14
C GLN A 343 -8.16 1.75 3.84
N HIS A 344 -8.15 0.74 2.97
CA HIS A 344 -7.64 0.89 1.63
C HIS A 344 -8.79 0.91 0.62
N GLN A 345 -8.61 1.66 -0.46
CA GLN A 345 -9.50 1.71 -1.62
C GLN A 345 -8.67 1.72 -2.90
N THR A 346 -9.26 1.33 -4.01
CA THR A 346 -8.61 1.40 -5.32
C THR A 346 -9.16 2.54 -6.14
N ILE A 347 -8.29 3.19 -6.91
CA ILE A 347 -8.64 4.23 -7.87
C ILE A 347 -8.11 3.84 -9.24
N TYR A 348 -8.82 4.20 -10.30
CA TYR A 348 -8.35 3.97 -11.66
C TYR A 348 -7.42 5.09 -12.12
N ALA A 349 -6.29 4.72 -12.70
CA ALA A 349 -5.42 5.62 -13.45
C ALA A 349 -4.68 4.84 -14.54
N PRO A 350 -4.43 5.42 -15.73
CA PRO A 350 -3.63 4.76 -16.75
C PRO A 350 -2.17 4.54 -16.28
N ARG A 351 -1.69 3.28 -16.29
CA ARG A 351 -0.34 2.90 -15.81
C ARG A 351 0.50 2.19 -16.88
N ARG A 352 0.37 2.61 -18.13
CA ARG A 352 1.01 1.93 -19.28
C ARG A 352 2.54 1.98 -19.24
N GLU A 353 3.12 3.13 -18.90
CA GLU A 353 4.57 3.29 -18.82
C GLU A 353 5.18 2.36 -17.75
N GLU A 354 4.52 2.24 -16.60
CA GLU A 354 4.92 1.35 -15.53
C GLU A 354 4.80 -0.13 -15.94
N LEU A 355 3.74 -0.49 -16.68
CA LEU A 355 3.54 -1.84 -17.19
C LEU A 355 4.66 -2.27 -18.15
N GLU A 356 5.13 -1.35 -19.00
CA GLU A 356 6.23 -1.57 -19.94
C GLU A 356 7.59 -1.72 -19.24
N GLN A 357 7.73 -1.18 -18.04
CA GLN A 357 8.94 -1.28 -17.21
C GLN A 357 9.02 -2.56 -16.37
N LEU A 358 7.91 -3.31 -16.23
CA LEU A 358 7.89 -4.55 -15.46
C LEU A 358 8.82 -5.61 -16.07
N SER A 359 9.64 -6.24 -15.22
CA SER A 359 10.61 -7.26 -15.66
C SER A 359 10.66 -8.46 -14.72
N GLY A 360 11.28 -9.55 -15.19
CA GLY A 360 11.48 -10.77 -14.40
C GLY A 360 10.19 -11.35 -13.84
N LEU A 361 10.18 -11.58 -12.51
CA LEU A 361 9.04 -12.17 -11.80
C LEU A 361 7.78 -11.28 -11.85
N GLN A 362 7.94 -9.95 -11.86
CA GLN A 362 6.81 -9.03 -11.90
C GLN A 362 6.03 -9.19 -13.22
N ARG A 363 6.76 -9.27 -14.34
CA ARG A 363 6.15 -9.54 -15.66
C ARG A 363 5.55 -10.94 -15.74
N ALA A 364 6.14 -11.93 -15.07
CA ALA A 364 5.55 -13.27 -15.00
C ALA A 364 4.21 -13.27 -14.26
N VAL A 365 4.06 -12.45 -13.21
CA VAL A 365 2.78 -12.28 -12.50
C VAL A 365 1.71 -11.69 -13.43
N THR A 366 2.02 -10.65 -14.19
CA THR A 366 1.02 -10.05 -15.11
C THR A 366 0.60 -11.03 -16.20
N LEU A 367 1.54 -11.77 -16.78
CA LEU A 367 1.25 -12.85 -17.74
C LEU A 367 0.40 -13.97 -17.12
N ALA A 368 0.61 -14.29 -15.84
CA ALA A 368 -0.20 -15.30 -15.15
C ALA A 368 -1.64 -14.81 -14.92
N VAL A 369 -1.84 -13.53 -14.61
CA VAL A 369 -3.18 -12.91 -14.52
C VAL A 369 -3.86 -12.94 -15.89
N GLU A 370 -3.16 -12.53 -16.95
CA GLU A 370 -3.67 -12.58 -18.32
C GLU A 370 -4.04 -14.01 -18.77
N ALA A 371 -3.16 -14.98 -18.50
CA ALA A 371 -3.40 -16.39 -18.79
C ALA A 371 -4.61 -16.94 -18.01
N ARG A 372 -4.76 -16.57 -16.73
CA ARG A 372 -5.93 -16.93 -15.93
C ARG A 372 -7.21 -16.45 -16.58
N ASP A 373 -7.26 -15.20 -17.03
CA ASP A 373 -8.46 -14.63 -17.63
C ASP A 373 -8.78 -15.25 -19.00
N ALA A 374 -7.75 -15.63 -19.76
CA ALA A 374 -7.90 -16.37 -21.01
C ALA A 374 -8.37 -17.83 -20.81
N ILE A 375 -8.01 -18.47 -19.69
CA ILE A 375 -8.30 -19.89 -19.41
C ILE A 375 -9.60 -20.08 -18.61
N ALA A 376 -9.96 -19.13 -17.74
CA ALA A 376 -11.10 -19.24 -16.82
C ALA A 376 -12.45 -19.58 -17.49
N PRO A 377 -12.81 -19.06 -18.69
CA PRO A 377 -14.04 -19.46 -19.37
C PRO A 377 -14.03 -20.94 -19.75
N ARG A 378 -12.91 -21.43 -20.30
CA ARG A 378 -12.77 -22.83 -20.77
C ARG A 378 -12.81 -23.82 -19.62
N PHE A 379 -12.14 -23.49 -18.52
CA PHE A 379 -12.13 -24.33 -17.32
C PHE A 379 -13.51 -24.43 -16.67
N ARG A 380 -14.26 -23.31 -16.58
CA ARG A 380 -15.65 -23.32 -16.10
C ARG A 380 -16.56 -24.19 -16.96
N SER A 381 -16.42 -24.11 -18.28
CA SER A 381 -17.17 -24.97 -19.20
C SER A 381 -16.87 -26.46 -19.00
N ALA A 382 -15.59 -26.83 -18.84
CA ALA A 382 -15.19 -28.22 -18.60
C ALA A 382 -15.76 -28.78 -17.28
N ILE A 383 -15.70 -28.01 -16.19
CA ILE A 383 -16.30 -28.43 -14.90
C ILE A 383 -17.82 -28.55 -15.03
N SER A 384 -18.48 -27.63 -15.73
CA SER A 384 -19.93 -27.71 -15.93
C SER A 384 -20.36 -28.95 -16.73
N LEU A 385 -19.54 -29.39 -17.69
CA LEU A 385 -19.77 -30.62 -18.45
C LEU A 385 -19.62 -31.87 -17.56
N VAL A 386 -18.56 -31.91 -16.75
CA VAL A 386 -18.34 -33.03 -15.80
C VAL A 386 -19.44 -33.05 -14.74
N GLY A 387 -19.80 -31.89 -14.18
CA GLY A 387 -20.85 -31.75 -13.18
C GLY A 387 -22.21 -32.18 -13.72
N SER A 388 -22.59 -31.73 -14.92
CA SER A 388 -23.83 -32.18 -15.58
C SER A 388 -23.81 -33.68 -15.90
N GLY A 389 -22.64 -34.23 -16.28
CA GLY A 389 -22.45 -35.67 -16.46
C GLY A 389 -22.68 -36.47 -15.17
N ILE A 390 -22.13 -36.01 -14.05
CA ILE A 390 -22.33 -36.65 -12.73
C ILE A 390 -23.81 -36.57 -12.31
N VAL A 391 -24.43 -35.39 -12.45
CA VAL A 391 -25.86 -35.20 -12.13
C VAL A 391 -26.74 -36.10 -12.99
N TYR A 392 -26.42 -36.24 -14.28
CA TYR A 392 -27.13 -37.15 -15.18
C TYR A 392 -26.99 -38.61 -14.75
N VAL A 393 -25.77 -39.08 -14.43
CA VAL A 393 -25.56 -40.46 -13.96
C VAL A 393 -26.35 -40.71 -12.66
N LEU A 394 -26.33 -39.78 -11.72
CA LEU A 394 -27.01 -39.93 -10.44
C LEU A 394 -28.55 -39.92 -10.58
N THR A 395 -29.08 -38.97 -11.33
CA THR A 395 -30.54 -38.75 -11.41
C THR A 395 -31.19 -39.68 -12.41
N ASP A 396 -30.60 -39.80 -13.59
CA ASP A 396 -31.24 -40.43 -14.74
C ASP A 396 -30.85 -41.90 -14.90
N VAL A 397 -29.60 -42.26 -14.61
CA VAL A 397 -29.16 -43.67 -14.71
C VAL A 397 -29.46 -44.42 -13.42
N ILE A 398 -28.96 -43.91 -12.29
CA ILE A 398 -29.16 -44.56 -10.98
C ILE A 398 -30.61 -44.38 -10.51
N GLY A 399 -31.15 -43.16 -10.58
CA GLY A 399 -32.53 -42.87 -10.16
C GLY A 399 -33.59 -43.65 -10.95
N ARG A 400 -33.49 -43.71 -12.30
CA ARG A 400 -34.40 -44.58 -13.08
C ARG A 400 -34.13 -46.06 -12.83
N GLY A 401 -32.88 -46.47 -12.63
CA GLY A 401 -32.52 -47.85 -12.31
C GLY A 401 -33.21 -48.35 -11.04
N ILE A 402 -33.10 -47.58 -9.94
CA ILE A 402 -33.79 -47.87 -8.68
C ILE A 402 -35.32 -47.82 -8.86
N GLY A 403 -35.82 -46.81 -9.59
CA GLY A 403 -37.25 -46.67 -9.86
C GLY A 403 -37.84 -47.87 -10.63
N LEU A 404 -37.10 -48.46 -11.56
CA LEU A 404 -37.51 -49.66 -12.30
C LEU A 404 -37.51 -50.90 -11.42
N ILE A 405 -36.49 -51.07 -10.56
CA ILE A 405 -36.44 -52.17 -9.59
C ILE A 405 -37.61 -52.07 -8.61
N GLY A 406 -37.86 -50.88 -8.03
CA GLY A 406 -38.99 -50.65 -7.15
C GLY A 406 -40.34 -50.93 -7.82
N ARG A 407 -40.51 -50.51 -9.09
CA ARG A 407 -41.72 -50.78 -9.87
C ARG A 407 -41.88 -52.27 -10.24
N GLY A 408 -40.77 -52.99 -10.42
CA GLY A 408 -40.74 -54.45 -10.60
C GLY A 408 -41.20 -55.18 -9.33
N ILE A 409 -40.69 -54.79 -8.16
CA ILE A 409 -41.08 -55.36 -6.86
C ILE A 409 -42.56 -55.08 -6.57
N LEU A 410 -43.05 -53.86 -6.79
CA LEU A 410 -44.46 -53.52 -6.59
C LEU A 410 -45.40 -54.33 -7.49
N ARG A 411 -45.02 -54.61 -8.75
CA ARG A 411 -45.80 -55.48 -9.63
C ARG A 411 -45.75 -56.95 -9.20
N GLY A 412 -44.63 -57.39 -8.61
CA GLY A 412 -44.51 -58.73 -8.03
C GLY A 412 -45.34 -58.91 -6.75
N VAL A 413 -45.45 -57.89 -5.92
CA VAL A 413 -46.23 -57.93 -4.65
C VAL A 413 -47.71 -57.61 -4.87
N GLY A 414 -48.05 -56.76 -5.84
CA GLY A 414 -49.41 -56.32 -6.14
C GLY A 414 -50.34 -57.39 -6.75
N GLY A 415 -49.81 -58.57 -7.11
CA GLY A 415 -50.61 -59.72 -7.53
C GLY A 415 -51.21 -60.51 -6.37
N ALA A 416 -50.72 -60.34 -5.14
CA ALA A 416 -51.11 -61.16 -3.99
C ALA A 416 -52.23 -60.55 -3.12
N TRP A 417 -52.63 -59.29 -3.34
CA TRP A 417 -53.56 -58.57 -2.47
C TRP A 417 -54.60 -57.80 -3.29
N ARG A 418 -55.49 -58.52 -3.98
CA ARG A 418 -56.79 -57.97 -4.37
C ARG A 418 -57.89 -58.95 -3.97
N ASP A 419 -58.44 -58.72 -2.78
CA ASP A 419 -59.86 -58.99 -2.54
C ASP A 419 -60.45 -57.80 -1.74
N PRO A 420 -61.61 -57.25 -2.14
CA PRO A 420 -62.10 -55.93 -1.76
C PRO A 420 -63.15 -56.01 -0.64
N ARG A 421 -63.45 -54.86 -0.01
CA ARG A 421 -64.84 -54.41 0.29
C ARG A 421 -64.90 -53.17 1.22
N TYR A 422 -65.62 -52.15 0.73
CA TYR A 422 -66.71 -51.42 1.43
C TYR A 422 -66.47 -50.05 2.11
N ARG A 423 -67.03 -48.98 1.48
CA ARG A 423 -67.82 -47.83 2.03
C ARG A 423 -68.09 -46.87 0.86
N ARG A 424 -69.29 -46.65 0.31
CA ARG A 424 -70.64 -46.34 0.82
C ARG A 424 -70.76 -44.95 1.48
N ASP A 425 -71.20 -44.02 0.63
CA ASP A 425 -72.25 -43.00 0.79
C ASP A 425 -72.15 -41.98 1.93
N ALA A 426 -71.92 -40.72 1.53
CA ALA A 426 -72.52 -39.52 2.12
C ALA A 426 -73.02 -38.67 0.94
N GLN A 427 -74.33 -38.69 0.67
CA GLN A 427 -75.31 -37.69 1.14
C GLN A 427 -75.27 -36.44 0.25
N ASP A 428 -76.05 -36.42 -0.83
CA ASP A 428 -77.41 -35.86 -0.90
C ASP A 428 -77.53 -34.45 -0.29
N SER A 429 -77.61 -33.44 -1.16
CA SER A 429 -78.84 -32.66 -1.38
C SER A 429 -78.51 -31.37 -2.11
N ASN A 430 -78.75 -31.36 -3.42
CA ASN A 430 -78.96 -30.12 -4.16
C ASN A 430 -79.81 -30.44 -5.39
N LEU A 431 -80.91 -29.68 -5.54
CA LEU A 431 -81.78 -29.58 -6.72
C LEU A 431 -82.74 -30.79 -6.88
N ARG A 432 -84.05 -30.66 -7.09
CA ARG A 432 -84.89 -29.57 -7.63
C ARG A 432 -86.37 -29.97 -7.42
N ASP A 433 -87.24 -29.00 -7.72
CA ASP A 433 -88.66 -29.14 -8.03
C ASP A 433 -89.07 -30.42 -8.79
#